data_AF-A0A292RGF2-F1
#
_entry.id   AF-A0A292RGF2-F1
#
_cell.length_a   1.000
_cell.length_b   1.000
_cell.length_c   1.000
_cell.angle_alpha   90.00
_cell.angle_beta   90.00
_cell.angle_gamma   90.00
#
_symmetry.space_group_name_H-M   'P 1'
#
loop_
_entity.id
_entity.type
_entity.pdbx_description
1 polymer ?
#
loop_
_entity_poly.entity_id
_entity_poly.type
_entity_poly.pdbx_seq_one_letter_code
_entity_poly.pdbx_strand_id
1 'polypeptide(L)'
;MGLSASQARLLSLTARQSNLEFEGQQINQQRTTLSNQSSNYYNSLLEMDVPVPPSSDDYTKIVYTFTIGGNEATVKEALPENQKNGTATYTVSYTTNLSTIGIKENSAYKTSASSSKTAKSIVSNGNAAYDENKSYYLAAMNRLDATSTVAADEQYVMLDSIPNPKPANLVVIGKNGYQIDADKYAAMSKEDQELCKIYRKANDTTDTAAQKYALSYTEIANANSFNYYSDKTGNSIYVEDKNNAGKDVYTYKSSNGSSFTTVDPQYADSFVNAGLNMDEYYQYETSSGMRFVKREDVEGNLNNQSVTVMTSAVGTVNVTTNNTLINATIEFDASGRISTITDEEGNTYTTTATTETDNDAYDDAYNQYEYNQYVYDQKQNEINASIEILQAQDKSLELRLSTLDTQHTAIQTELEAVKKVMSKNIDNSFKTFNA
;
A
#
# COMPACT_ATOMS: atom_id res chain seq x y z
N MET A 1 66.90 -3.73 -69.74
CA MET A 1 66.17 -3.18 -68.57
C MET A 1 66.80 -3.77 -67.32
N GLY A 2 67.32 -2.93 -66.44
CA GLY A 2 68.22 -3.34 -65.36
C GLY A 2 67.58 -4.26 -64.32
N LEU A 3 68.38 -5.18 -63.77
CA LEU A 3 68.02 -6.06 -62.66
C LEU A 3 67.36 -5.30 -61.50
N SER A 4 67.79 -4.06 -61.24
CA SER A 4 67.23 -3.17 -60.22
C SER A 4 65.74 -2.85 -60.42
N ALA A 5 65.30 -2.63 -61.67
CA ALA A 5 63.89 -2.35 -61.96
C ALA A 5 63.00 -3.60 -61.77
N SER A 6 63.55 -4.79 -62.05
CA SER A 6 62.83 -6.06 -61.84
C SER A 6 62.72 -6.41 -60.34
N GLN A 7 63.77 -6.12 -59.57
CA GLN A 7 63.77 -6.27 -58.11
C GLN A 7 62.80 -5.29 -57.43
N ALA A 8 62.75 -4.02 -57.88
CA ALA A 8 61.80 -3.03 -57.37
C ALA A 8 60.33 -3.44 -57.64
N ARG A 9 60.05 -3.96 -58.84
CA ARG A 9 58.70 -4.49 -59.17
C ARG A 9 58.35 -5.73 -58.35
N LEU A 10 59.29 -6.66 -58.16
CA LEU A 10 59.08 -7.82 -57.29
C LEU A 10 58.72 -7.39 -55.87
N LEU A 11 59.47 -6.45 -55.30
CA LEU A 11 59.23 -5.95 -53.94
C LEU A 11 57.85 -5.31 -53.82
N SER A 12 57.45 -4.51 -54.82
CA SER A 12 56.13 -3.87 -54.85
C SER A 12 54.98 -4.89 -54.97
N LEU A 13 55.12 -5.91 -55.82
CA LEU A 13 54.12 -6.97 -55.96
C LEU A 13 54.04 -7.83 -54.69
N THR A 14 55.18 -8.12 -54.05
CA THR A 14 55.25 -8.86 -52.78
C THR A 14 54.57 -8.06 -51.66
N ALA A 15 54.81 -6.75 -51.58
CA ALA A 15 54.14 -5.87 -50.62
C ALA A 15 52.62 -5.82 -50.84
N ARG A 16 52.16 -5.76 -52.09
CA ARG A 16 50.73 -5.84 -52.43
C ARG A 16 50.11 -7.19 -52.06
N GLN A 17 50.78 -8.29 -52.37
CA GLN A 17 50.32 -9.63 -51.99
C GLN A 17 50.16 -9.75 -50.48
N SER A 18 51.17 -9.33 -49.71
CA SER A 18 51.12 -9.36 -48.25
C SER A 18 49.97 -8.49 -47.71
N ASN A 19 49.68 -7.35 -48.32
CA ASN A 19 48.54 -6.51 -47.93
C ASN A 19 47.20 -7.19 -48.23
N LEU A 20 47.06 -7.85 -49.39
CA LEU A 20 45.84 -8.60 -49.73
C LEU A 20 45.60 -9.78 -48.78
N GLU A 21 46.66 -10.52 -48.39
CA GLU A 21 46.57 -11.59 -47.39
C GLU A 21 46.15 -11.04 -46.03
N PHE A 22 46.71 -9.91 -45.62
CA PHE A 22 46.35 -9.25 -44.36
C PHE A 22 44.90 -8.76 -44.36
N GLU A 23 44.43 -8.16 -45.45
CA GLU A 23 43.02 -7.76 -45.60
C GLU A 23 42.08 -8.97 -45.58
N GLY A 24 42.44 -10.07 -46.25
CA GLY A 24 41.67 -11.31 -46.23
C GLY A 24 41.56 -11.91 -44.82
N GLN A 25 42.64 -11.88 -44.03
CA GLN A 25 42.61 -12.32 -42.63
C GLN A 25 41.69 -11.45 -41.77
N GLN A 26 41.74 -10.13 -41.92
CA GLN A 26 40.85 -9.21 -41.19
C GLN A 26 39.38 -9.47 -41.52
N ILE A 27 39.04 -9.69 -42.79
CA ILE A 27 37.66 -10.00 -43.19
C ILE A 27 37.20 -11.31 -42.57
N ASN A 28 38.04 -12.35 -42.56
CA ASN A 28 37.69 -13.63 -41.92
C ASN A 28 37.47 -13.48 -40.40
N GLN A 29 38.25 -12.64 -39.73
CA GLN A 29 38.01 -12.31 -38.31
C GLN A 29 36.69 -11.56 -38.11
N GLN A 30 36.37 -10.61 -38.99
CA GLN A 30 35.09 -9.89 -38.97
C GLN A 30 33.92 -10.87 -39.15
N ARG A 31 33.96 -11.75 -40.14
CA ARG A 31 32.93 -12.79 -40.37
C ARG A 31 32.75 -13.71 -39.16
N THR A 32 33.85 -14.15 -38.54
CA THR A 32 33.78 -14.97 -37.31
C THR A 32 33.07 -14.21 -36.17
N THR A 33 33.36 -12.91 -36.03
CA THR A 33 32.71 -12.06 -35.03
C THR A 33 31.21 -11.89 -35.32
N LEU A 34 30.83 -11.64 -36.58
CA LEU A 34 29.42 -11.53 -36.98
C LEU A 34 28.66 -12.84 -36.76
N SER A 35 29.29 -13.99 -37.01
CA SER A 35 28.71 -15.31 -36.75
C SER A 35 28.43 -15.54 -35.26
N ASN A 36 29.36 -15.15 -34.39
CA ASN A 36 29.15 -15.19 -32.94
C ASN A 36 28.01 -14.25 -32.51
N GLN A 37 27.95 -13.03 -33.07
CA GLN A 37 26.86 -12.09 -32.79
C GLN A 37 25.49 -12.63 -33.25
N SER A 38 25.42 -13.24 -34.44
CA SER A 38 24.20 -13.86 -34.93
C SER A 38 23.73 -14.98 -34.01
N SER A 39 24.65 -15.82 -33.53
CA SER A 39 24.33 -16.90 -32.59
C SER A 39 23.79 -16.36 -31.25
N ASN A 40 24.35 -15.26 -30.76
CA ASN A 40 23.83 -14.60 -29.54
C ASN A 40 22.41 -14.06 -29.73
N TYR A 41 22.10 -13.46 -30.89
CA TYR A 41 20.73 -13.02 -31.19
C TYR A 41 19.75 -14.18 -31.28
N TYR A 42 20.14 -15.32 -31.86
CA TYR A 42 19.32 -16.53 -31.86
C TYR A 42 19.07 -17.07 -30.45
N ASN A 43 20.08 -17.07 -29.58
CA ASN A 43 19.89 -17.46 -28.18
C ASN A 43 18.96 -16.50 -27.45
N SER A 44 19.09 -15.20 -27.69
CA SER A 44 18.19 -14.18 -27.14
C SER A 44 16.73 -14.40 -27.56
N LEU A 45 16.46 -14.90 -28.77
CA LEU A 45 15.11 -15.26 -29.20
C LEU A 45 14.56 -16.49 -28.48
N LEU A 46 15.42 -17.47 -28.17
CA LEU A 46 15.02 -18.69 -27.48
C LEU A 46 14.79 -18.48 -25.99
N GLU A 47 15.50 -17.51 -25.39
CA GLU A 47 15.36 -17.14 -23.98
C GLU A 47 14.22 -16.14 -23.72
N MET A 48 13.58 -15.59 -24.76
CA MET A 48 12.43 -14.71 -24.60
C MET A 48 11.19 -15.50 -24.20
N ASP A 49 10.65 -15.20 -23.01
CA ASP A 49 9.39 -15.76 -22.54
C ASP A 49 8.20 -15.07 -23.21
N VAL A 50 7.29 -15.88 -23.76
CA VAL A 50 6.03 -15.39 -24.32
C VAL A 50 5.10 -14.99 -23.17
N PRO A 51 4.61 -13.74 -23.13
CA PRO A 51 3.64 -13.33 -22.13
C PRO A 51 2.37 -14.18 -22.19
N VAL A 52 1.88 -14.61 -21.03
CA VAL A 52 0.65 -15.40 -20.89
C VAL A 52 -0.46 -14.48 -20.37
N PRO A 53 -1.67 -14.51 -20.95
CA PRO A 53 -2.78 -13.69 -20.46
C PRO A 53 -3.23 -14.14 -19.06
N PRO A 54 -3.60 -13.19 -18.17
CA PRO A 54 -4.15 -13.53 -16.86
C PRO A 54 -5.51 -14.24 -17.00
N SER A 55 -5.80 -15.20 -16.13
CA SER A 55 -7.10 -15.87 -16.07
C SER A 55 -8.04 -15.12 -15.13
N SER A 56 -9.29 -14.91 -15.54
CA SER A 56 -10.33 -14.34 -14.65
C SER A 56 -10.59 -15.19 -13.41
N ASP A 57 -10.32 -16.50 -13.49
CA ASP A 57 -10.55 -17.44 -12.40
C ASP A 57 -9.59 -17.18 -11.23
N ASP A 58 -8.37 -16.69 -11.50
CA ASP A 58 -7.37 -16.39 -10.46
C ASP A 58 -7.77 -15.19 -9.58
N TYR A 59 -8.68 -14.36 -10.08
CA TYR A 59 -9.21 -13.16 -9.40
C TYR A 59 -10.63 -13.38 -8.87
N THR A 60 -11.14 -14.61 -8.96
CA THR A 60 -12.51 -14.94 -8.57
C THR A 60 -12.51 -15.74 -7.28
N LYS A 61 -13.25 -15.27 -6.27
CA LYS A 61 -13.43 -15.97 -4.99
C LYS A 61 -14.90 -16.23 -4.69
N ILE A 62 -15.16 -17.32 -3.98
CA ILE A 62 -16.49 -17.58 -3.41
C ILE A 62 -16.59 -16.84 -2.09
N VAL A 63 -17.61 -15.99 -1.96
CA VAL A 63 -17.91 -15.22 -0.76
C VAL A 63 -19.20 -15.75 -0.16
N TYR A 64 -19.19 -15.97 1.16
CA TYR A 64 -20.37 -16.43 1.88
C TYR A 64 -20.93 -15.27 2.70
N THR A 65 -22.20 -14.93 2.48
CA THR A 65 -22.89 -13.89 3.23
C THR A 65 -24.08 -14.45 4.01
N PHE A 66 -24.36 -13.88 5.18
CA PHE A 66 -25.52 -14.25 6.01
C PHE A 66 -26.00 -13.02 6.81
N THR A 67 -27.16 -13.11 7.45
CA THR A 67 -27.71 -12.01 8.25
C THR A 67 -27.66 -12.36 9.73
N ILE A 68 -27.08 -11.48 10.55
CA ILE A 68 -27.01 -11.62 12.01
C ILE A 68 -27.38 -10.30 12.68
N GLY A 69 -28.33 -10.33 13.61
CA GLY A 69 -28.81 -9.12 14.29
C GLY A 69 -29.36 -8.03 13.34
N GLY A 70 -29.84 -8.42 12.15
CA GLY A 70 -30.34 -7.50 11.13
C GLY A 70 -29.26 -6.86 10.23
N ASN A 71 -27.98 -7.17 10.44
CA ASN A 71 -26.88 -6.68 9.59
C ASN A 71 -26.39 -7.77 8.63
N GLU A 72 -25.94 -7.35 7.45
CA GLU A 72 -25.24 -8.24 6.52
C GLU A 72 -23.85 -8.57 7.05
N ALA A 73 -23.56 -9.87 7.13
CA ALA A 73 -22.29 -10.45 7.53
C ALA A 73 -21.66 -11.20 6.35
N THR A 74 -20.35 -11.05 6.21
CA THR A 74 -19.54 -11.76 5.21
C THR A 74 -18.53 -12.64 5.92
N VAL A 75 -18.55 -13.95 5.65
CA VAL A 75 -17.57 -14.90 6.20
C VAL A 75 -16.20 -14.57 5.61
N LYS A 76 -15.22 -14.43 6.50
CA LYS A 76 -13.82 -14.21 6.14
C LYS A 76 -13.05 -15.52 6.16
N GLU A 77 -13.29 -16.34 7.18
CA GLU A 77 -12.62 -17.61 7.36
C GLU A 77 -13.45 -18.53 8.27
N ALA A 78 -13.39 -19.84 8.03
CA ALA A 78 -13.95 -20.85 8.91
C ALA A 78 -12.90 -21.94 9.17
N LEU A 79 -12.39 -22.00 10.39
CA LEU A 79 -11.36 -22.96 10.79
C LEU A 79 -11.98 -24.07 11.64
N PRO A 80 -11.66 -25.35 11.39
CA PRO A 80 -12.16 -26.44 12.22
C PRO A 80 -11.55 -26.38 13.63
N GLU A 81 -12.38 -26.64 14.63
CA GLU A 81 -12.00 -26.81 16.03
C GLU A 81 -12.16 -28.28 16.45
N ASN A 82 -11.46 -28.70 17.50
CA ASN A 82 -11.51 -30.09 17.98
C ASN A 82 -12.94 -30.53 18.29
N GLN A 83 -13.26 -31.79 17.96
CA GLN A 83 -14.60 -32.34 18.13
C GLN A 83 -15.09 -32.24 19.58
N LYS A 84 -16.24 -31.60 19.77
CA LYS A 84 -17.00 -31.62 21.02
C LYS A 84 -18.19 -32.55 20.81
N ASN A 85 -18.25 -33.66 21.54
CA ASN A 85 -19.40 -34.57 21.56
C ASN A 85 -19.75 -35.24 20.21
N GLY A 86 -18.77 -35.52 19.34
CA GLY A 86 -18.96 -36.25 18.08
C GLY A 86 -19.43 -35.40 16.88
N THR A 87 -19.58 -34.08 17.07
CA THR A 87 -19.88 -33.12 16.00
C THR A 87 -18.66 -32.24 15.76
N ALA A 88 -18.32 -32.00 14.48
CA ALA A 88 -17.25 -31.07 14.12
C ALA A 88 -17.69 -29.63 14.41
N THR A 89 -16.91 -28.92 15.22
CA THR A 89 -17.11 -27.50 15.53
C THR A 89 -16.12 -26.65 14.74
N TYR A 90 -16.43 -25.36 14.57
CA TYR A 90 -15.68 -24.42 13.76
C TYR A 90 -15.60 -23.06 14.46
N THR A 91 -14.45 -22.38 14.28
CA THR A 91 -14.29 -20.96 14.56
C THR A 91 -14.53 -20.18 13.28
N VAL A 92 -15.61 -19.41 13.23
CA VAL A 92 -16.00 -18.64 12.04
C VAL A 92 -15.69 -17.17 12.28
N SER A 93 -14.74 -16.63 11.51
CA SER A 93 -14.48 -15.19 11.45
C SER A 93 -15.30 -14.55 10.36
N TYR A 94 -16.01 -13.47 10.67
CA TYR A 94 -16.89 -12.77 9.72
C TYR A 94 -16.85 -11.26 9.94
N THR A 95 -17.18 -10.49 8.90
CA THR A 95 -17.28 -9.03 8.97
C THR A 95 -18.71 -8.59 8.85
N THR A 96 -19.18 -7.69 9.71
CA THR A 96 -20.49 -7.04 9.58
C THR A 96 -20.34 -5.60 9.15
N ASN A 97 -21.21 -5.14 8.25
CA ASN A 97 -21.32 -3.72 7.94
C ASN A 97 -22.41 -3.09 8.82
N LEU A 98 -22.00 -2.20 9.73
CA LEU A 98 -22.91 -1.46 10.58
C LEU A 98 -23.00 -0.01 10.10
N SER A 99 -24.22 0.46 9.83
CA SER A 99 -24.47 1.88 9.61
C SER A 99 -24.45 2.62 10.95
N THR A 100 -23.45 3.48 11.13
CA THR A 100 -23.29 4.32 12.32
C THR A 100 -23.22 5.80 11.93
N ILE A 101 -23.22 6.67 12.92
CA ILE A 101 -23.01 8.11 12.74
C ILE A 101 -21.51 8.36 12.64
N GLY A 102 -21.08 9.04 11.58
CA GLY A 102 -19.69 9.40 11.32
C GLY A 102 -19.53 10.68 10.52
N ILE A 103 -18.30 11.09 10.26
CA ILE A 103 -17.99 12.25 9.42
C ILE A 103 -17.96 11.83 7.94
N LYS A 104 -18.71 12.55 7.10
CA LYS A 104 -18.74 12.33 5.65
C LYS A 104 -18.44 13.63 4.92
N GLU A 105 -17.58 13.54 3.90
CA GLU A 105 -17.32 14.66 3.01
C GLU A 105 -18.60 15.08 2.29
N ASN A 106 -18.83 16.39 2.23
CA ASN A 106 -19.95 16.98 1.54
C ASN A 106 -19.45 17.79 0.34
N SER A 107 -19.28 17.10 -0.79
CA SER A 107 -18.72 17.69 -2.01
C SER A 107 -19.58 18.82 -2.61
N ALA A 108 -20.85 18.92 -2.23
CA ALA A 108 -21.75 19.99 -2.66
C ALA A 108 -21.55 21.30 -1.88
N TYR A 109 -20.96 21.25 -0.67
CA TYR A 109 -20.75 22.42 0.17
C TYR A 109 -19.26 22.76 0.25
N LYS A 110 -18.94 23.94 -0.29
CA LYS A 110 -17.61 24.54 -0.20
C LYS A 110 -17.71 25.86 0.57
N THR A 111 -16.69 26.18 1.35
CA THR A 111 -16.60 27.49 2.01
C THR A 111 -15.29 28.17 1.63
N SER A 112 -15.27 29.50 1.65
CA SER A 112 -14.01 30.23 1.59
C SER A 112 -13.38 30.27 2.97
N ALA A 113 -12.17 29.74 3.11
CA ALA A 113 -11.35 29.95 4.30
C ALA A 113 -10.46 31.18 4.10
N SER A 114 -10.43 32.05 5.12
CA SER A 114 -9.52 33.18 5.19
C SER A 114 -8.80 33.17 6.55
N SER A 115 -7.49 33.39 6.52
CA SER A 115 -6.68 33.56 7.72
C SER A 115 -6.36 35.04 7.92
N SER A 116 -6.45 35.52 9.16
CA SER A 116 -5.99 36.85 9.54
C SER A 116 -5.08 36.76 10.75
N LYS A 117 -3.86 37.32 10.61
CA LYS A 117 -2.90 37.47 11.68
C LYS A 117 -3.24 38.72 12.48
N THR A 118 -3.52 38.59 13.78
CA THR A 118 -3.79 39.75 14.65
C THR A 118 -3.10 39.56 15.98
N ALA A 119 -2.39 40.58 16.47
CA ALA A 119 -1.86 40.58 17.83
C ALA A 119 -3.02 40.76 18.83
N LYS A 120 -3.63 39.66 19.29
CA LYS A 120 -4.66 39.67 20.34
C LYS A 120 -4.04 39.42 21.72
N SER A 121 -4.54 40.09 22.75
CA SER A 121 -4.23 39.74 24.14
C SER A 121 -4.95 38.45 24.53
N ILE A 122 -4.18 37.41 24.81
CA ILE A 122 -4.67 36.07 25.16
C ILE A 122 -4.82 35.94 26.68
N VAL A 123 -5.82 35.19 27.16
CA VAL A 123 -5.85 34.69 28.54
C VAL A 123 -5.45 33.22 28.51
N SER A 124 -4.39 32.84 29.25
CA SER A 124 -4.11 31.43 29.51
C SER A 124 -5.13 30.93 30.51
N ASN A 125 -6.11 30.13 30.08
CA ASN A 125 -6.95 29.40 31.01
C ASN A 125 -6.13 28.25 31.58
N GLY A 126 -5.52 28.49 32.75
CA GLY A 126 -4.97 27.53 33.70
C GLY A 126 -4.22 26.31 33.15
N ASN A 127 -2.92 26.23 33.44
CA ASN A 127 -2.22 24.94 33.52
C ASN A 127 -2.99 24.03 34.48
N ALA A 128 -3.79 23.11 33.98
CA ALA A 128 -4.04 21.88 34.74
C ALA A 128 -2.70 21.14 34.71
N ALA A 129 -2.02 21.07 35.86
CA ALA A 129 -0.82 20.26 35.99
C ALA A 129 -1.11 18.85 35.45
N TYR A 130 -0.18 18.32 34.67
CA TYR A 130 -0.19 16.93 34.22
C TYR A 130 -0.48 16.04 35.44
N ASP A 131 -1.65 15.41 35.43
CA ASP A 131 -2.06 14.44 36.42
C ASP A 131 -2.02 13.10 35.69
N GLU A 132 -0.96 12.34 35.93
CA GLU A 132 -0.73 11.00 35.38
C GLU A 132 -1.91 10.04 35.67
N ASN A 133 -2.80 10.40 36.60
CA ASN A 133 -4.02 9.68 36.90
C ASN A 133 -5.21 10.01 35.98
N LYS A 134 -5.07 10.94 35.01
CA LYS A 134 -6.12 11.35 34.06
C LYS A 134 -5.89 10.86 32.63
N SER A 135 -5.07 9.82 32.43
CA SER A 135 -5.14 9.06 31.17
C SER A 135 -6.54 8.46 31.05
N TYR A 136 -7.26 8.83 30.00
CA TYR A 136 -8.55 8.21 29.71
C TYR A 136 -8.26 6.84 29.11
N TYR A 137 -8.52 5.82 29.91
CA TYR A 137 -8.62 4.46 29.39
C TYR A 137 -10.08 4.23 29.00
N LEU A 138 -10.31 3.71 27.80
CA LEU A 138 -11.58 3.08 27.51
C LEU A 138 -11.60 1.80 28.36
N ALA A 139 -12.39 1.84 29.42
CA ALA A 139 -12.50 0.78 30.40
C ALA A 139 -13.60 -0.16 29.91
N ALA A 140 -13.19 -1.30 29.34
CA ALA A 140 -14.11 -2.33 28.88
C ALA A 140 -14.07 -3.50 29.86
N MET A 141 -15.25 -3.92 30.32
CA MET A 141 -15.40 -5.04 31.24
C MET A 141 -15.78 -6.27 30.42
N ASN A 142 -14.80 -7.13 30.19
CA ASN A 142 -14.94 -8.30 29.33
C ASN A 142 -15.45 -9.48 30.14
N ARG A 143 -16.44 -10.21 29.64
CA ARG A 143 -16.87 -11.46 30.26
C ARG A 143 -15.70 -12.45 30.26
N LEU A 144 -15.50 -13.13 31.38
CA LEU A 144 -14.55 -14.22 31.50
C LEU A 144 -15.26 -15.54 31.26
N ASP A 145 -14.67 -16.35 30.40
CA ASP A 145 -15.14 -17.68 30.05
C ASP A 145 -14.33 -18.73 30.83
N ALA A 146 -14.76 -20.00 30.79
CA ALA A 146 -14.14 -21.09 31.57
C ALA A 146 -12.65 -21.34 31.24
N THR A 147 -12.16 -20.80 30.12
CA THR A 147 -10.78 -20.90 29.63
C THR A 147 -9.94 -19.64 29.91
N SER A 148 -10.53 -18.56 30.44
CA SER A 148 -9.83 -17.31 30.71
C SER A 148 -8.90 -17.43 31.93
N THR A 149 -7.59 -17.23 31.75
CA THR A 149 -6.60 -17.22 32.84
C THR A 149 -6.42 -15.80 33.40
N VAL A 150 -7.36 -15.35 34.23
CA VAL A 150 -7.27 -14.06 34.95
C VAL A 150 -7.20 -14.32 36.45
N ALA A 151 -6.27 -13.65 37.14
CA ALA A 151 -6.05 -13.83 38.56
C ALA A 151 -7.34 -13.51 39.36
N ALA A 152 -7.62 -14.27 40.42
CA ALA A 152 -8.89 -14.16 41.16
C ALA A 152 -9.14 -12.75 41.73
N ASP A 153 -8.07 -12.02 42.07
CA ASP A 153 -8.11 -10.65 42.56
C ASP A 153 -8.35 -9.59 41.47
N GLU A 154 -8.38 -9.98 40.19
CA GLU A 154 -8.68 -9.13 39.02
C GLU A 154 -10.05 -9.43 38.40
N GLN A 155 -10.83 -10.33 39.02
CA GLN A 155 -12.17 -10.68 38.56
C GLN A 155 -13.25 -9.79 39.19
N TYR A 156 -14.27 -9.48 38.41
CA TYR A 156 -15.39 -8.61 38.76
C TYR A 156 -16.74 -9.32 38.50
N VAL A 157 -17.78 -8.88 39.20
CA VAL A 157 -19.17 -9.30 38.98
C VAL A 157 -20.04 -8.06 38.74
N MET A 158 -20.99 -8.16 37.81
CA MET A 158 -22.00 -7.13 37.54
C MET A 158 -22.96 -6.96 38.71
N LEU A 159 -23.41 -5.72 38.91
CA LEU A 159 -24.44 -5.35 39.88
C LEU A 159 -25.53 -4.54 39.18
N ASP A 160 -26.78 -4.75 39.58
CA ASP A 160 -27.93 -4.00 39.04
C ASP A 160 -28.00 -2.56 39.58
N SER A 161 -27.36 -2.30 40.74
CA SER A 161 -27.29 -0.98 41.36
C SER A 161 -26.14 -0.90 42.36
N ILE A 162 -25.75 0.32 42.75
CA ILE A 162 -24.70 0.52 43.77
C ILE A 162 -25.24 0.13 45.15
N PRO A 163 -24.66 -0.89 45.82
CA PRO A 163 -25.09 -1.28 47.15
C PRO A 163 -24.76 -0.21 48.20
N ASN A 164 -25.58 -0.10 49.25
CA ASN A 164 -25.31 0.74 50.41
C ASN A 164 -25.09 -0.17 51.65
N PRO A 165 -23.88 -0.22 52.24
CA PRO A 165 -22.73 0.66 52.02
C PRO A 165 -21.96 0.39 50.72
N LYS A 166 -21.39 1.46 50.14
CA LYS A 166 -20.59 1.44 48.91
C LYS A 166 -19.37 0.51 49.09
N PRO A 167 -19.22 -0.55 48.28
CA PRO A 167 -18.05 -1.42 48.35
C PRO A 167 -16.79 -0.66 47.90
N ALA A 168 -15.65 -0.98 48.51
CA ALA A 168 -14.39 -0.24 48.30
C ALA A 168 -13.83 -0.35 46.87
N ASN A 169 -14.12 -1.44 46.15
CA ASN A 169 -13.59 -1.72 44.81
C ASN A 169 -14.71 -1.75 43.76
N LEU A 170 -15.52 -0.69 43.73
CA LEU A 170 -16.58 -0.51 42.75
C LEU A 170 -16.03 0.12 41.47
N VAL A 171 -16.42 -0.40 40.31
CA VAL A 171 -16.13 0.14 38.98
C VAL A 171 -17.45 0.46 38.29
N VAL A 172 -17.61 1.71 37.86
CA VAL A 172 -18.80 2.14 37.09
C VAL A 172 -18.34 2.56 35.70
N ILE A 173 -18.95 1.98 34.67
CA ILE A 173 -18.66 2.28 33.26
C ILE A 173 -19.87 3.01 32.69
N GLY A 174 -19.66 4.25 32.25
CA GLY A 174 -20.70 5.06 31.63
C GLY A 174 -21.10 4.56 30.25
N LYS A 175 -22.20 5.09 29.70
CA LYS A 175 -22.72 4.75 28.36
C LYS A 175 -21.69 4.88 27.23
N ASN A 176 -20.71 5.75 27.43
CA ASN A 176 -19.64 6.10 26.50
C ASN A 176 -18.37 5.25 26.70
N GLY A 177 -18.40 4.21 27.54
CA GLY A 177 -17.27 3.30 27.76
C GLY A 177 -16.16 3.83 28.67
N TYR A 178 -16.36 4.98 29.30
CA TYR A 178 -15.41 5.55 30.26
C TYR A 178 -15.76 5.13 31.68
N GLN A 179 -14.72 4.87 32.49
CA GLN A 179 -14.90 4.69 33.92
C GLN A 179 -15.30 6.03 34.57
N ILE A 180 -16.39 6.01 35.32
CA ILE A 180 -16.89 7.16 36.06
C ILE A 180 -16.77 6.91 37.56
N ASP A 181 -16.45 7.96 38.30
CA ASP A 181 -16.44 7.89 39.75
C ASP A 181 -17.87 7.67 40.29
N ALA A 182 -18.01 6.88 41.34
CA ALA A 182 -19.33 6.54 41.86
C ALA A 182 -20.10 7.76 42.41
N ASP A 183 -19.39 8.80 42.85
CA ASP A 183 -20.01 10.03 43.34
C ASP A 183 -20.49 10.88 42.15
N LYS A 184 -19.82 10.78 40.99
CA LYS A 184 -20.33 11.33 39.72
C LYS A 184 -21.55 10.57 39.22
N TYR A 185 -21.52 9.24 39.27
CA TYR A 185 -22.69 8.40 38.94
C TYR A 185 -23.90 8.80 39.80
N ALA A 186 -23.70 8.98 41.11
CA ALA A 186 -24.77 9.39 42.02
C ALA A 186 -25.34 10.80 41.71
N ALA A 187 -24.53 11.68 41.09
CA ALA A 187 -24.93 13.02 40.69
C ALA A 187 -25.55 13.10 39.28
N MET A 188 -25.57 11.99 38.52
CA MET A 188 -26.16 11.92 37.17
C MET A 188 -27.69 11.85 37.21
N SER A 189 -28.33 12.16 36.07
CA SER A 189 -29.77 11.98 35.91
C SER A 189 -30.13 10.48 36.02
N LYS A 190 -31.36 10.16 36.43
CA LYS A 190 -31.81 8.76 36.51
C LYS A 190 -31.75 8.06 35.14
N GLU A 191 -32.05 8.78 34.07
CA GLU A 191 -31.97 8.28 32.69
C GLU A 191 -30.52 7.93 32.32
N ASP A 192 -29.54 8.75 32.69
CA ASP A 192 -28.13 8.45 32.41
C ASP A 192 -27.57 7.36 33.33
N GLN A 193 -28.10 7.21 34.54
CA GLN A 193 -27.74 6.13 35.47
C GLN A 193 -28.13 4.75 34.94
N GLU A 194 -29.28 4.63 34.28
CA GLU A 194 -29.74 3.38 33.65
C GLU A 194 -28.84 2.92 32.49
N LEU A 195 -28.10 3.85 31.89
CA LEU A 195 -27.18 3.56 30.78
C LEU A 195 -25.77 3.19 31.26
N CYS A 196 -25.51 3.23 32.57
CA CYS A 196 -24.22 2.84 33.12
C CYS A 196 -24.22 1.37 33.56
N LYS A 197 -23.05 0.74 33.50
CA LYS A 197 -22.82 -0.61 34.00
C LYS A 197 -21.98 -0.58 35.27
N ILE A 198 -22.36 -1.33 36.28
CA ILE A 198 -21.73 -1.30 37.61
C ILE A 198 -21.13 -2.66 37.93
N TYR A 199 -19.92 -2.67 38.45
CA TYR A 199 -19.18 -3.88 38.78
C TYR A 199 -18.51 -3.75 40.15
N ARG A 200 -18.32 -4.88 40.84
CA ARG A 200 -17.45 -4.98 42.03
C ARG A 200 -16.49 -6.15 41.89
N LYS A 201 -15.38 -6.14 42.63
CA LYS A 201 -14.52 -7.32 42.72
C LYS A 201 -15.32 -8.55 43.16
N ALA A 202 -15.05 -9.67 42.47
CA ALA A 202 -15.59 -10.98 42.76
C ALA A 202 -15.05 -11.50 44.10
N ASN A 203 -15.89 -12.22 44.84
CA ASN A 203 -15.47 -12.98 46.00
C ASN A 203 -15.58 -14.49 45.71
N ASP A 204 -14.47 -15.21 45.84
CA ASP A 204 -14.35 -16.63 45.50
C ASP A 204 -15.22 -17.56 46.37
N THR A 205 -15.74 -17.07 47.49
CA THR A 205 -16.59 -17.85 48.40
C THR A 205 -18.09 -17.62 48.21
N THR A 206 -18.50 -16.41 47.81
CA THR A 206 -19.92 -16.04 47.70
C THR A 206 -20.42 -15.95 46.27
N ASP A 207 -19.52 -15.71 45.31
CA ASP A 207 -19.87 -15.43 43.91
C ASP A 207 -19.50 -16.61 42.99
N THR A 208 -19.47 -17.84 43.51
CA THR A 208 -19.02 -19.04 42.78
C THR A 208 -19.83 -19.37 41.52
N ALA A 209 -21.10 -18.96 41.46
CA ALA A 209 -21.99 -19.16 40.32
C ALA A 209 -22.22 -17.88 39.48
N ALA A 210 -21.65 -16.74 39.87
CA ALA A 210 -21.87 -15.47 39.18
C ALA A 210 -20.95 -15.35 37.95
N GLN A 211 -21.48 -14.81 36.85
CA GLN A 211 -20.68 -14.47 35.66
C GLN A 211 -19.56 -13.51 36.06
N LYS A 212 -18.32 -13.92 35.76
CA LYS A 212 -17.12 -13.13 36.03
C LYS A 212 -16.77 -12.25 34.85
N TYR A 213 -16.11 -11.14 35.14
CA TYR A 213 -15.61 -10.20 34.17
C TYR A 213 -14.18 -9.77 34.54
N ALA A 214 -13.38 -9.35 33.56
CA ALA A 214 -12.11 -8.69 33.79
C ALA A 214 -12.13 -7.28 33.21
N LEU A 215 -11.53 -6.36 33.95
CA LEU A 215 -11.38 -4.98 33.52
C LEU A 215 -10.18 -4.87 32.59
N SER A 216 -10.44 -4.45 31.36
CA SER A 216 -9.41 -4.13 30.38
C SER A 216 -9.38 -2.63 30.14
N TYR A 217 -8.18 -2.12 29.92
CA TYR A 217 -7.94 -0.73 29.62
C TYR A 217 -7.33 -0.65 28.23
N THR A 218 -8.04 0.00 27.30
CA THR A 218 -7.41 0.47 26.07
C THR A 218 -6.93 1.88 26.33
N GLU A 219 -5.62 2.07 26.29
CA GLU A 219 -5.02 3.40 26.38
C GLU A 219 -5.45 4.20 25.15
N ILE A 220 -6.25 5.23 25.37
CA ILE A 220 -6.48 6.27 24.37
C ILE A 220 -5.40 7.30 24.61
N ALA A 221 -4.71 7.72 23.54
CA ALA A 221 -3.71 8.78 23.62
C ALA A 221 -4.32 9.98 24.35
N ASN A 222 -3.77 10.29 25.53
CA ASN A 222 -4.18 11.44 26.31
C ASN A 222 -3.78 12.68 25.50
N ALA A 223 -4.76 13.35 24.89
CA ALA A 223 -4.58 14.65 24.28
C ALA A 223 -4.30 15.68 25.37
N ASN A 224 -3.09 15.71 25.92
CA ASN A 224 -2.61 16.78 26.78
C ASN A 224 -1.13 17.08 26.50
N SER A 225 -0.90 17.80 25.41
CA SER A 225 0.10 18.88 25.38
C SER A 225 -0.31 19.95 24.37
N PHE A 226 -1.55 20.46 24.46
CA PHE A 226 -1.93 21.67 23.73
C PHE A 226 -2.32 22.75 24.74
N ASN A 227 -1.58 23.85 24.71
CA ASN A 227 -1.95 25.05 25.45
C ASN A 227 -3.26 25.58 24.83
N TYR A 228 -4.38 25.44 25.52
CA TYR A 228 -5.63 26.06 25.10
C TYR A 228 -5.58 27.56 25.40
N TYR A 229 -5.62 28.34 24.34
CA TYR A 229 -5.71 29.78 24.41
C TYR A 229 -7.12 30.22 24.05
N SER A 230 -7.71 31.09 24.84
CA SER A 230 -8.97 31.75 24.51
C SER A 230 -8.78 33.26 24.43
N ASP A 231 -9.53 33.91 23.54
CA ASP A 231 -9.68 35.36 23.64
C ASP A 231 -10.53 35.75 24.86
N LYS A 232 -10.55 37.04 25.23
CA LYS A 232 -11.32 37.55 26.38
C LYS A 232 -12.84 37.33 26.28
N THR A 233 -13.33 36.90 25.12
CA THR A 233 -14.73 36.58 24.82
C THR A 233 -15.02 35.08 24.91
N GLY A 234 -14.03 34.24 25.21
CA GLY A 234 -14.20 32.80 25.41
C GLY A 234 -13.99 31.95 24.15
N ASN A 235 -13.59 32.54 23.02
CA ASN A 235 -13.36 31.79 21.78
C ASN A 235 -11.98 31.13 21.80
N SER A 236 -11.91 29.83 21.51
CA SER A 236 -10.65 29.09 21.34
C SER A 236 -9.85 29.66 20.15
N ILE A 237 -8.56 29.93 20.35
CA ILE A 237 -7.66 30.53 19.37
C ILE A 237 -6.38 29.70 19.25
N TYR A 238 -5.84 29.61 18.03
CA TYR A 238 -4.57 28.95 17.79
C TYR A 238 -3.41 29.94 17.98
N VAL A 239 -2.37 29.50 18.68
CA VAL A 239 -1.17 30.27 18.95
C VAL A 239 0.02 29.40 18.61
N GLU A 240 0.79 29.82 17.62
CA GLU A 240 2.06 29.19 17.29
C GLU A 240 3.10 29.71 18.30
N ASP A 241 3.53 28.88 19.25
CA ASP A 241 4.50 29.26 20.28
C ASP A 241 5.90 29.31 19.64
N LYS A 242 6.21 30.41 18.94
CA LYS A 242 7.58 30.67 18.49
C LYS A 242 8.37 31.15 19.69
N ASN A 243 9.29 30.29 20.14
CA ASN A 243 10.20 30.50 21.25
C ASN A 243 10.58 31.98 21.45
N ASN A 244 10.10 32.53 22.56
CA ASN A 244 10.43 33.82 23.18
C ASN A 244 10.18 35.08 22.34
N ALA A 245 9.30 35.93 22.89
CA ALA A 245 8.93 37.30 22.49
C ALA A 245 7.82 37.41 21.42
N GLY A 246 6.58 37.19 21.87
CA GLY A 246 5.36 37.58 21.15
C GLY A 246 4.57 36.38 20.64
N LYS A 247 3.47 36.05 21.32
CA LYS A 247 2.52 35.02 20.86
C LYS A 247 1.72 35.58 19.70
N ASP A 248 2.06 35.18 18.48
CA ASP A 248 1.28 35.50 17.28
C ASP A 248 -0.02 34.69 17.32
N VAL A 249 -1.17 35.39 17.32
CA VAL A 249 -2.50 34.76 17.26
C VAL A 249 -2.98 34.75 15.82
N TYR A 250 -3.36 33.57 15.36
CA TYR A 250 -4.01 33.40 14.07
C TYR A 250 -5.50 33.15 14.30
N THR A 251 -6.33 33.90 13.58
CA THR A 251 -7.77 33.65 13.54
C THR A 251 -8.17 33.27 12.13
N TYR A 252 -8.93 32.19 12.02
CA TYR A 252 -9.41 31.67 10.75
C TYR A 252 -10.92 31.82 10.69
N LYS A 253 -11.44 32.29 9.56
CA LYS A 253 -12.88 32.49 9.35
C LYS A 253 -13.35 31.89 8.03
N SER A 254 -14.56 31.36 8.06
CA SER A 254 -15.29 30.88 6.89
C SER A 254 -15.96 32.04 6.14
N SER A 255 -16.50 31.76 4.93
CA SER A 255 -17.14 32.75 4.07
C SER A 255 -18.36 33.43 4.69
N ASN A 256 -19.01 32.78 5.65
CA ASN A 256 -20.18 33.31 6.36
C ASN A 256 -19.78 34.17 7.59
N GLY A 257 -18.48 34.35 7.84
CA GLY A 257 -17.94 35.11 8.97
C GLY A 257 -17.76 34.30 10.25
N SER A 258 -18.17 33.03 10.29
CA SER A 258 -18.00 32.14 11.45
C SER A 258 -16.54 31.78 11.63
N SER A 259 -16.07 31.84 12.88
CA SER A 259 -14.74 31.42 13.26
C SER A 259 -14.61 29.90 13.20
N PHE A 260 -13.50 29.44 12.64
CA PHE A 260 -13.08 28.05 12.77
C PHE A 260 -12.55 27.82 14.19
N THR A 261 -13.02 26.77 14.84
CA THR A 261 -12.59 26.36 16.19
C THR A 261 -12.16 24.90 16.20
N THR A 262 -11.45 24.48 17.24
CA THR A 262 -11.16 23.06 17.46
C THR A 262 -12.45 22.25 17.49
N VAL A 263 -12.41 21.04 16.94
CA VAL A 263 -13.58 20.16 16.97
C VAL A 263 -13.93 19.82 18.42
N ASP A 264 -15.23 19.87 18.73
CA ASP A 264 -15.76 19.54 20.06
C ASP A 264 -15.64 18.02 20.33
N PRO A 265 -15.18 17.60 21.52
CA PRO A 265 -15.11 16.19 21.92
C PRO A 265 -16.41 15.40 21.72
N GLN A 266 -17.59 16.04 21.70
CA GLN A 266 -18.85 15.36 21.41
C GLN A 266 -18.90 14.69 20.02
N TYR A 267 -18.04 15.11 19.09
CA TYR A 267 -17.93 14.52 17.74
C TYR A 267 -16.85 13.45 17.63
N ALA A 268 -16.08 13.16 18.68
CA ALA A 268 -14.95 12.23 18.65
C ALA A 268 -15.34 10.86 18.08
N ASP A 269 -16.45 10.28 18.55
CA ASP A 269 -16.95 8.99 18.08
C ASP A 269 -17.28 9.02 16.57
N SER A 270 -17.78 10.15 16.06
CA SER A 270 -18.08 10.30 14.63
C SER A 270 -16.82 10.35 13.77
N PHE A 271 -15.73 10.94 14.28
CA PHE A 271 -14.43 10.96 13.61
C PHE A 271 -13.77 9.58 13.62
N VAL A 272 -13.80 8.89 14.76
CA VAL A 272 -13.29 7.51 14.88
C VAL A 272 -14.03 6.57 13.93
N ASN A 273 -15.37 6.65 13.89
CA ASN A 273 -16.18 5.84 12.98
C ASN A 273 -15.89 6.11 11.50
N ALA A 274 -15.42 7.32 11.16
CA ALA A 274 -15.01 7.66 9.81
C ALA A 274 -13.54 7.33 9.50
N GLY A 275 -12.79 6.79 10.46
CA GLY A 275 -11.35 6.56 10.33
C GLY A 275 -10.54 7.85 10.22
N LEU A 276 -11.04 8.96 10.78
CA LEU A 276 -10.42 10.28 10.69
C LEU A 276 -9.88 10.72 12.04
N ASN A 277 -8.76 11.45 12.01
CA ASN A 277 -8.24 12.10 13.20
C ASN A 277 -8.92 13.46 13.41
N MET A 278 -9.66 13.60 14.51
CA MET A 278 -10.38 14.83 14.86
C MET A 278 -9.45 16.06 14.98
N ASP A 279 -8.19 15.86 15.38
CA ASP A 279 -7.21 16.94 15.55
C ASP A 279 -6.72 17.52 14.23
N GLU A 280 -6.97 16.83 13.11
CA GLU A 280 -6.64 17.33 11.76
C GLU A 280 -7.73 18.23 11.18
N TYR A 281 -8.81 18.47 11.93
CA TYR A 281 -9.96 19.23 11.46
C TYR A 281 -10.26 20.45 12.35
N TYR A 282 -10.89 21.45 11.74
CA TYR A 282 -11.60 22.52 12.42
C TYR A 282 -13.11 22.34 12.25
N GLN A 283 -13.88 22.83 13.22
CA GLN A 283 -15.33 22.94 13.13
C GLN A 283 -15.77 24.39 12.93
N TYR A 284 -16.94 24.58 12.31
CA TYR A 284 -17.62 25.87 12.27
C TYR A 284 -19.13 25.70 12.07
N GLU A 285 -19.90 26.64 12.60
CA GLU A 285 -21.35 26.60 12.52
C GLU A 285 -21.86 27.23 11.22
N THR A 286 -22.91 26.64 10.67
CA THR A 286 -23.67 27.18 9.53
C THR A 286 -25.15 27.17 9.82
N SER A 287 -25.94 27.87 9.00
CA SER A 287 -27.41 27.78 9.06
C SER A 287 -27.96 26.36 8.85
N SER A 288 -27.14 25.46 8.30
CA SER A 288 -27.47 24.05 8.03
C SER A 288 -26.84 23.08 9.04
N GLY A 289 -26.31 23.59 10.16
CA GLY A 289 -25.68 22.82 11.23
C GLY A 289 -24.15 22.88 11.23
N MET A 290 -23.54 22.08 12.10
CA MET A 290 -22.09 22.01 12.26
C MET A 290 -21.41 21.41 11.03
N ARG A 291 -20.25 21.98 10.67
CA ARG A 291 -19.42 21.56 9.53
C ARG A 291 -17.97 21.44 9.97
N PHE A 292 -17.21 20.61 9.25
CA PHE A 292 -15.81 20.34 9.51
C PHE A 292 -14.96 20.61 8.27
N VAL A 293 -13.73 21.07 8.46
CA VAL A 293 -12.77 21.37 7.39
C VAL A 293 -11.38 20.92 7.83
N LYS A 294 -10.54 20.44 6.92
CA LYS A 294 -9.16 20.06 7.26
C LYS A 294 -8.36 21.29 7.67
N ARG A 295 -7.53 21.13 8.69
CA ARG A 295 -6.63 22.18 9.18
C ARG A 295 -5.64 22.61 8.12
N GLU A 296 -5.02 21.66 7.42
CA GLU A 296 -4.04 21.92 6.37
C GLU A 296 -4.58 22.86 5.29
N ASP A 297 -5.83 22.65 4.85
CA ASP A 297 -6.48 23.49 3.83
C ASP A 297 -6.72 24.94 4.32
N VAL A 298 -6.94 25.11 5.62
CA VAL A 298 -7.20 26.43 6.25
C VAL A 298 -5.89 27.14 6.61
N GLU A 299 -4.91 26.40 7.09
CA GLU A 299 -3.62 26.89 7.60
C GLU A 299 -2.59 27.09 6.50
N GLY A 300 -2.64 26.31 5.42
CA GLY A 300 -1.73 26.44 4.27
C GLY A 300 -1.84 27.79 3.54
N ASN A 301 -2.83 28.62 3.88
CA ASN A 301 -3.11 29.90 3.24
C ASN A 301 -2.96 31.10 4.21
N LEU A 302 -1.71 31.45 4.51
CA LEU A 302 -1.33 32.52 5.44
C LEU A 302 -1.13 33.88 4.74
N ASN A 303 -2.11 34.42 3.99
CA ASN A 303 -1.91 35.69 3.26
C ASN A 303 -3.18 36.56 3.10
N ASN A 304 -4.19 36.44 3.96
CA ASN A 304 -5.47 37.15 3.81
C ASN A 304 -6.20 36.84 2.48
N GLN A 305 -5.79 35.81 1.74
CA GLN A 305 -6.45 35.37 0.51
C GLN A 305 -7.54 34.36 0.86
N SER A 306 -8.68 34.46 0.19
CA SER A 306 -9.80 33.54 0.35
C SER A 306 -9.59 32.32 -0.55
N VAL A 307 -9.43 31.12 0.02
CA VAL A 307 -9.36 29.85 -0.73
C VAL A 307 -10.64 29.05 -0.50
N THR A 308 -11.15 28.45 -1.57
CA THR A 308 -12.31 27.55 -1.50
C THR A 308 -11.86 26.19 -0.98
N VAL A 309 -12.41 25.75 0.15
CA VAL A 309 -12.10 24.48 0.81
C VAL A 309 -13.34 23.58 0.86
N MET A 310 -13.11 22.28 0.78
CA MET A 310 -14.17 21.27 0.89
C MET A 310 -14.59 21.13 2.36
N THR A 311 -15.86 20.79 2.58
CA THR A 311 -16.43 20.68 3.93
C THR A 311 -16.98 19.28 4.17
N SER A 312 -16.94 18.84 5.42
CA SER A 312 -17.52 17.59 5.88
C SER A 312 -18.61 17.85 6.92
N ALA A 313 -19.50 16.89 7.12
CA ALA A 313 -20.59 16.97 8.08
C ALA A 313 -20.82 15.62 8.75
N VAL A 314 -21.52 15.64 9.88
CA VAL A 314 -22.05 14.42 10.48
C VAL A 314 -23.07 13.79 9.52
N GLY A 315 -22.93 12.50 9.26
CA GLY A 315 -23.82 11.72 8.42
C GLY A 315 -23.72 10.23 8.73
N THR A 316 -24.47 9.43 7.99
CA THR A 316 -24.39 7.97 8.10
C THR A 316 -23.18 7.44 7.35
N VAL A 317 -22.34 6.66 8.03
CA VAL A 317 -21.20 5.94 7.47
C VAL A 317 -21.34 4.45 7.76
N ASN A 318 -20.85 3.61 6.84
CA ASN A 318 -20.82 2.17 7.05
C ASN A 318 -19.45 1.80 7.63
N VAL A 319 -19.45 1.16 8.79
CA VAL A 319 -18.24 0.66 9.45
C VAL A 319 -18.23 -0.85 9.36
N THR A 320 -17.13 -1.40 8.86
CA THR A 320 -16.90 -2.84 8.82
C THR A 320 -16.25 -3.29 10.12
N THR A 321 -16.91 -4.19 10.85
CA THR A 321 -16.41 -4.74 12.11
C THR A 321 -16.07 -6.21 11.93
N ASN A 322 -14.89 -6.66 12.40
CA ASN A 322 -14.54 -8.08 12.43
C ASN A 322 -15.11 -8.73 13.69
N ASN A 323 -15.78 -9.87 13.53
CA ASN A 323 -16.41 -10.65 14.59
C ASN A 323 -16.02 -12.13 14.46
N THR A 324 -16.30 -12.91 15.50
CA THR A 324 -15.96 -14.33 15.56
C THR A 324 -17.04 -15.13 16.28
N LEU A 325 -17.48 -16.24 15.69
CA LEU A 325 -18.25 -17.28 16.35
C LEU A 325 -17.31 -18.42 16.73
N ILE A 326 -17.35 -18.85 17.99
CA ILE A 326 -16.59 -19.99 18.52
C ILE A 326 -17.56 -21.15 18.71
N ASN A 327 -17.09 -22.40 18.60
CA ASN A 327 -17.94 -23.61 18.72
C ASN A 327 -19.13 -23.66 17.73
N ALA A 328 -19.04 -22.98 16.59
CA ALA A 328 -20.12 -22.99 15.60
C ALA A 328 -20.17 -24.34 14.87
N THR A 329 -21.36 -24.76 14.45
CA THR A 329 -21.57 -25.92 13.58
C THR A 329 -21.88 -25.44 12.17
N ILE A 330 -21.21 -26.03 11.18
CA ILE A 330 -21.36 -25.67 9.76
C ILE A 330 -21.96 -26.85 9.01
N GLU A 331 -23.01 -26.60 8.22
CA GLU A 331 -23.51 -27.56 7.24
C GLU A 331 -23.08 -27.15 5.84
N PHE A 332 -22.68 -28.14 5.05
CA PHE A 332 -22.29 -27.97 3.67
C PHE A 332 -23.40 -28.44 2.74
N ASP A 333 -23.57 -27.76 1.61
CA ASP A 333 -24.45 -28.21 0.53
C ASP A 333 -23.86 -29.40 -0.23
N ALA A 334 -24.62 -29.93 -1.20
CA ALA A 334 -24.18 -31.04 -2.05
C ALA A 334 -22.94 -30.75 -2.91
N SER A 335 -22.56 -29.47 -3.04
CA SER A 335 -21.38 -29.00 -3.78
C SER A 335 -20.18 -28.74 -2.86
N GLY A 336 -20.30 -28.99 -1.54
CA GLY A 336 -19.26 -28.75 -0.56
C GLY A 336 -19.12 -27.28 -0.12
N ARG A 337 -20.11 -26.43 -0.45
CA ARG A 337 -20.15 -25.01 -0.06
C ARG A 337 -20.86 -24.85 1.28
N ILE A 338 -20.50 -23.82 2.04
CA ILE A 338 -21.20 -23.52 3.31
C ILE A 338 -22.66 -23.17 2.98
N SER A 339 -23.60 -23.88 3.62
CA SER A 339 -25.04 -23.70 3.48
C SER A 339 -25.65 -23.05 4.73
N THR A 340 -25.22 -23.46 5.91
CA THR A 340 -25.70 -22.92 7.18
C THR A 340 -24.56 -22.84 8.19
N ILE A 341 -24.65 -21.84 9.08
CA ILE A 341 -23.77 -21.69 10.24
C ILE A 341 -24.68 -21.61 11.47
N THR A 342 -24.47 -22.47 12.46
CA THR A 342 -25.21 -22.47 13.72
C THR A 342 -24.26 -22.14 14.86
N ASP A 343 -24.55 -21.13 15.67
CA ASP A 343 -23.70 -20.74 16.80
C ASP A 343 -23.80 -21.70 18.00
N GLU A 344 -23.02 -21.46 19.06
CA GLU A 344 -23.07 -22.26 20.30
C GLU A 344 -24.41 -22.13 21.04
N GLU A 345 -25.13 -21.02 20.84
CA GLU A 345 -26.44 -20.76 21.46
C GLU A 345 -27.60 -21.45 20.71
N GLY A 346 -27.34 -22.01 19.53
CA GLY A 346 -28.31 -22.72 18.70
C GLY A 346 -29.03 -21.83 17.66
N ASN A 347 -28.57 -20.60 17.43
CA ASN A 347 -29.09 -19.74 16.37
C ASN A 347 -28.48 -20.15 15.03
N THR A 348 -29.33 -20.41 14.04
CA THR A 348 -28.92 -20.82 12.69
C THR A 348 -29.01 -19.66 11.70
N TYR A 349 -27.93 -19.45 10.95
CA TYR A 349 -27.80 -18.47 9.88
C TYR A 349 -27.68 -19.18 8.54
N THR A 350 -28.60 -18.88 7.61
CA THR A 350 -28.51 -19.38 6.23
C THR A 350 -27.50 -18.54 5.46
N THR A 351 -26.54 -19.20 4.80
CA THR A 351 -25.52 -18.52 4.01
C THR A 351 -25.89 -18.50 2.53
N THR A 352 -25.60 -17.38 1.87
CA THR A 352 -25.67 -17.24 0.42
C THR A 352 -24.24 -17.24 -0.12
N ALA A 353 -23.95 -18.17 -1.04
CA ALA A 353 -22.65 -18.22 -1.72
C ALA A 353 -22.73 -17.40 -3.02
N THR A 354 -22.02 -16.29 -3.06
CA THR A 354 -21.84 -15.49 -4.28
C THR A 354 -20.42 -15.66 -4.82
N THR A 355 -20.28 -15.43 -6.12
CA THR A 355 -18.98 -15.39 -6.79
C THR A 355 -18.63 -13.94 -7.01
N GLU A 356 -17.53 -13.48 -6.44
CA GLU A 356 -17.03 -12.12 -6.61
C GLU A 356 -15.70 -12.19 -7.36
N THR A 357 -15.59 -11.39 -8.42
CA THR A 357 -14.36 -11.21 -9.20
C THR A 357 -13.78 -9.84 -8.90
N ASP A 358 -12.51 -9.79 -8.55
CA ASP A 358 -11.75 -8.55 -8.39
C ASP A 358 -11.40 -7.98 -9.78
N ASN A 359 -12.35 -7.25 -10.36
CA ASN A 359 -12.22 -6.71 -11.71
C ASN A 359 -11.06 -5.71 -11.82
N ASP A 360 -10.81 -4.92 -10.76
CA ASP A 360 -9.73 -3.92 -10.77
C ASP A 360 -8.37 -4.64 -10.82
N ALA A 361 -8.17 -5.68 -9.99
CA ALA A 361 -6.94 -6.46 -10.01
C ALA A 361 -6.75 -7.23 -11.33
N TYR A 362 -7.84 -7.73 -11.93
CA TYR A 362 -7.80 -8.37 -13.24
C TYR A 362 -7.44 -7.37 -14.35
N ASP A 363 -8.07 -6.18 -14.37
CA ASP A 363 -7.80 -5.13 -15.35
C ASP A 363 -6.36 -4.62 -15.26
N ASP A 364 -5.83 -4.43 -14.04
CA ASP A 364 -4.42 -4.08 -13.83
C ASP A 364 -3.46 -5.16 -14.36
N ALA A 365 -3.75 -6.43 -14.09
CA ALA A 365 -2.96 -7.54 -14.60
C ALA A 365 -3.03 -7.65 -16.13
N TYR A 366 -4.20 -7.37 -16.71
CA TYR A 366 -4.41 -7.38 -18.15
C TYR A 366 -3.65 -6.23 -18.83
N ASN A 367 -3.68 -5.02 -18.25
CA ASN A 367 -2.89 -3.89 -18.72
C ASN A 367 -1.38 -4.19 -18.70
N GLN A 368 -0.91 -4.86 -17.65
CA GLN A 368 0.49 -5.29 -17.57
C GLN A 368 0.83 -6.34 -18.64
N TYR A 369 -0.08 -7.28 -18.92
CA TYR A 369 0.06 -8.24 -20.00
C TYR A 369 0.16 -7.55 -21.37
N GLU A 370 -0.72 -6.59 -21.68
CA GLU A 370 -0.68 -5.85 -22.95
C GLU A 370 0.66 -5.12 -23.14
N TYR A 371 1.16 -4.48 -22.08
CA TYR A 371 2.48 -3.85 -22.10
C TYR A 371 3.61 -4.87 -22.36
N ASN A 372 3.60 -5.98 -21.64
CA ASN A 372 4.61 -7.04 -21.79
C ASN A 372 4.57 -7.64 -23.21
N GLN A 373 3.38 -7.83 -23.78
CA GLN A 373 3.19 -8.31 -25.15
C GLN A 373 3.77 -7.32 -26.16
N TYR A 374 3.49 -6.02 -26.00
CA TYR A 374 4.06 -4.99 -26.87
C TYR A 374 5.59 -4.96 -26.82
N VAL A 375 6.18 -5.03 -25.62
CA VAL A 375 7.65 -5.06 -25.43
C VAL A 375 8.24 -6.32 -26.04
N TYR A 376 7.59 -7.48 -25.86
CA TYR A 376 8.00 -8.74 -26.47
C TYR A 376 8.02 -8.63 -28.01
N ASP A 377 6.93 -8.14 -28.61
CA ASP A 377 6.83 -7.99 -30.06
C ASP A 377 7.86 -7.01 -30.61
N GLN A 378 8.10 -5.89 -29.90
CA GLN A 378 9.14 -4.93 -30.27
C GLN A 378 10.53 -5.57 -30.26
N LYS A 379 10.88 -6.28 -29.18
CA LYS A 379 12.18 -6.93 -29.03
C LYS A 379 12.38 -8.04 -30.05
N GLN A 380 11.34 -8.83 -30.33
CA GLN A 380 11.35 -9.84 -31.37
C GLN A 380 11.65 -9.22 -32.75
N ASN A 381 10.97 -8.12 -33.09
CA ASN A 381 11.19 -7.40 -34.33
C ASN A 381 12.60 -6.81 -34.42
N GLU A 382 13.11 -6.23 -33.33
CA GLU A 382 14.46 -5.68 -33.27
C GLU A 382 15.54 -6.76 -33.46
N ILE A 383 15.38 -7.92 -32.83
CA ILE A 383 16.31 -9.04 -32.98
C ILE A 383 16.26 -9.57 -34.42
N ASN A 384 15.06 -9.75 -34.98
CA ASN A 384 14.89 -10.19 -36.37
C ASN A 384 15.56 -9.21 -37.36
N ALA A 385 15.36 -7.91 -37.19
CA ALA A 385 16.00 -6.88 -38.01
C ALA A 385 17.54 -6.88 -37.84
N SER A 386 18.03 -7.08 -36.61
CA SER A 386 19.47 -7.18 -36.33
C SER A 386 20.11 -8.40 -37.00
N ILE A 387 19.42 -9.54 -37.01
CA ILE A 387 19.85 -10.75 -37.74
C ILE A 387 19.90 -10.47 -39.24
N GLU A 388 18.90 -9.81 -39.81
CA GLU A 388 18.87 -9.46 -41.24
C GLU A 388 20.04 -8.55 -41.64
N ILE A 389 20.34 -7.54 -40.82
CA ILE A 389 21.50 -6.65 -41.02
C ILE A 389 22.81 -7.43 -40.95
N LEU A 390 22.98 -8.31 -39.95
CA LEU A 390 24.17 -9.14 -39.82
C LEU A 390 24.37 -10.07 -41.02
N GLN A 391 23.29 -10.69 -41.52
CA GLN A 391 23.33 -11.53 -42.71
C GLN A 391 23.73 -10.73 -43.96
N ALA A 392 23.21 -9.51 -44.12
CA ALA A 392 23.60 -8.62 -45.21
C ALA A 392 25.08 -8.20 -45.12
N GLN A 393 25.57 -7.92 -43.90
CA GLN A 393 26.97 -7.61 -43.65
C GLN A 393 27.90 -8.80 -43.96
N ASP A 394 27.57 -10.01 -43.50
CA ASP A 394 28.35 -11.21 -43.79
C ASP A 394 28.43 -11.46 -45.31
N LYS A 395 27.32 -11.33 -46.02
CA LYS A 395 27.27 -11.45 -47.49
C LYS A 395 28.15 -10.40 -48.19
N SER A 396 28.17 -9.16 -47.69
CA SER A 396 29.04 -8.12 -48.24
C SER A 396 30.52 -8.41 -47.99
N LEU A 397 30.87 -8.93 -46.81
CA LEU A 397 32.23 -9.33 -46.48
C LEU A 397 32.69 -10.53 -47.31
N GLU A 398 31.81 -11.50 -47.53
CA GLU A 398 32.06 -12.66 -48.39
C GLU A 398 32.36 -12.25 -49.84
N LEU A 399 31.58 -11.33 -50.40
CA LEU A 399 31.83 -10.80 -51.75
C LEU A 399 33.19 -10.07 -51.83
N ARG A 400 33.53 -9.31 -50.79
CA ARG A 400 34.82 -8.60 -50.71
C ARG A 400 35.99 -9.59 -50.59
N LEU A 401 35.85 -10.64 -49.78
CA LEU A 401 36.83 -11.70 -49.64
C LEU A 401 37.06 -12.41 -50.98
N SER A 402 35.99 -12.81 -51.68
CA SER A 402 36.07 -13.43 -53.01
C SER A 402 36.80 -12.54 -54.03
N THR A 403 36.57 -11.23 -53.97
CA THR A 403 37.26 -10.25 -54.83
C THR A 403 38.74 -10.17 -54.48
N LEU A 404 39.10 -10.16 -53.19
CA LEU A 404 40.49 -10.18 -52.73
C LEU A 404 41.22 -11.46 -53.14
N ASP A 405 40.59 -12.63 -53.04
CA ASP A 405 41.16 -13.91 -53.46
C ASP A 405 41.47 -13.92 -54.97
N THR A 406 40.57 -13.33 -55.77
CA THR A 406 40.79 -13.15 -57.22
C THR A 406 41.98 -12.25 -57.49
N GLN A 407 42.09 -11.12 -56.78
CA GLN A 407 43.23 -10.20 -56.90
C GLN A 407 44.54 -10.84 -56.44
N HIS A 408 44.51 -11.59 -55.34
CA HIS A 408 45.65 -12.31 -54.80
C HIS A 408 46.19 -13.31 -55.82
N THR A 409 45.31 -14.11 -56.41
CA THR A 409 45.66 -15.09 -57.47
C THR A 409 46.29 -14.40 -58.69
N ALA A 410 45.75 -13.25 -59.10
CA ALA A 410 46.31 -12.47 -60.21
C ALA A 410 47.71 -11.92 -59.88
N ILE A 411 47.90 -11.33 -58.69
CA ILE A 411 49.20 -10.82 -58.23
C ILE A 411 50.22 -11.96 -58.09
N GLN A 412 49.82 -13.11 -57.54
CA GLN A 412 50.66 -14.30 -57.42
C GLN A 412 51.16 -14.75 -58.81
N THR A 413 50.27 -14.79 -59.80
CA THR A 413 50.61 -15.12 -61.19
C THR A 413 51.60 -14.10 -61.79
N GLU A 414 51.38 -12.80 -61.56
CA GLU A 414 52.33 -11.75 -61.97
C GLU A 414 53.70 -11.91 -61.30
N LEU A 415 53.71 -12.25 -60.02
CA LEU A 415 54.91 -12.41 -59.21
C LEU A 415 55.75 -13.61 -59.70
N GLU A 416 55.11 -14.73 -60.05
CA GLU A 416 55.77 -15.88 -60.67
C GLU A 416 56.34 -15.54 -62.05
N ALA A 417 55.60 -14.78 -62.87
CA ALA A 417 56.08 -14.32 -64.17
C ALA A 417 57.31 -13.40 -64.02
N VAL A 418 57.29 -12.46 -63.07
CA VAL A 418 58.43 -11.56 -62.79
C VAL A 418 59.63 -12.33 -62.24
N LYS A 419 59.43 -13.27 -61.30
CA LYS A 419 60.48 -14.16 -60.79
C LYS A 419 61.14 -14.93 -61.95
N LYS A 420 60.35 -15.51 -62.85
CA LYS A 420 60.85 -16.24 -64.02
C LYS A 420 61.68 -15.36 -64.96
N VAL A 421 61.26 -14.10 -65.19
CA VAL A 421 62.03 -13.14 -66.00
C VAL A 421 63.34 -12.75 -65.32
N MET A 422 63.34 -12.54 -63.99
CA MET A 422 64.57 -12.28 -63.24
C MET A 422 65.55 -13.46 -63.29
N SER A 423 65.08 -14.69 -63.07
CA SER A 423 65.91 -15.89 -63.17
C SER A 423 66.57 -15.99 -64.55
N LYS A 424 65.81 -15.79 -65.64
CA LYS A 424 66.37 -15.76 -66.99
C LYS A 424 67.42 -14.67 -67.19
N ASN A 425 67.21 -13.47 -66.67
CA ASN A 425 68.18 -12.38 -66.79
C ASN A 425 69.46 -12.66 -65.99
N ILE A 426 69.34 -13.25 -64.79
CA ILE A 426 70.46 -13.69 -63.97
C ILE A 426 71.25 -14.78 -64.71
N ASP A 427 70.58 -15.82 -65.21
CA ASP A 427 71.21 -16.91 -65.97
C ASP A 427 71.95 -16.39 -67.21
N ASN A 428 71.33 -15.46 -67.94
CA ASN A 428 71.94 -14.84 -69.10
C ASN A 428 73.18 -14.03 -68.68
N SER A 429 73.12 -13.21 -67.63
CA SER A 429 74.27 -12.48 -67.10
C SER A 429 75.40 -13.42 -66.68
N PHE A 430 75.11 -14.51 -65.97
CA PHE A 430 76.13 -15.50 -65.57
C PHE A 430 76.79 -16.19 -66.78
N LYS A 431 76.01 -16.51 -67.82
CA LYS A 431 76.56 -17.08 -69.06
C LYS A 431 77.49 -16.12 -69.80
N THR A 432 77.24 -14.82 -69.75
CA THR A 432 78.15 -13.82 -70.36
C THR A 432 79.43 -13.59 -69.58
N PHE A 433 79.50 -13.96 -68.29
CA PHE A 433 80.71 -13.84 -67.47
C PHE A 433 81.56 -15.12 -67.43
N ASN A 434 81.01 -16.27 -67.83
CA ASN A 434 81.69 -17.57 -67.90
C ASN A 434 82.14 -17.96 -69.34
N ALA A 435 81.98 -17.06 -70.30
CA ALA A 435 82.51 -17.15 -71.67
C ALA A 435 83.58 -16.08 -71.85
#